data_AF-A0A950Z9U1-F1
#
_entry.id   AF-A0A950Z9U1-F1
#
_cell.length_a   1.000
_cell.length_b   1.000
_cell.length_c   1.000
_cell.angle_alpha   90.00
_cell.angle_beta   90.00
_cell.angle_gamma   90.00
#
_symmetry.space_group_name_H-M   'P 1'
#
loop_
_entity.id
_entity.type
_entity.pdbx_description
1 polymer ?
#
loop_
_entity_poly.entity_id
_entity_poly.type
_entity_poly.pdbx_seq_one_letter_code
_entity_poly.pdbx_strand_id
1 'polypeptide(L)'
;MSAMQAVRGLSVPEIHAVSRPARAFTGDFYFTHREGARTWFALGDVAGKGLPAAIVMAMIQEELELRIASCASAACDPATTTRRLHEFLAPLLPRNRFATAVLGHLDDDGTLTIVNAGHCPPLLARADGRVEELGSTGPLLGILPCPRWSSVKRRLEPGDALVLYSDGVTEATIDGGEELGVEGLRERVARRENLLDGLDTHDDVTLVVVRRP
;
A
#
# COMPACT_ATOMS: atom_id res chain seq x y z
N MET A 1 -10.37 -23.38 -6.69
CA MET A 1 -9.19 -23.71 -5.86
C MET A 1 -8.03 -24.05 -6.79
N SER A 2 -7.20 -23.07 -7.15
CA SER A 2 -5.93 -23.33 -7.83
C SER A 2 -4.82 -22.91 -6.87
N ALA A 3 -4.20 -23.89 -6.23
CA ALA A 3 -3.04 -23.66 -5.39
C ALA A 3 -1.87 -23.31 -6.30
N MET A 4 -1.49 -22.03 -6.29
CA MET A 4 -0.32 -21.53 -6.99
C MET A 4 0.91 -22.20 -6.38
N GLN A 5 1.57 -23.08 -7.13
CA GLN A 5 2.82 -23.70 -6.70
C GLN A 5 3.86 -22.60 -6.49
N ALA A 6 4.33 -22.44 -5.26
CA ALA A 6 5.45 -21.57 -4.95
C ALA A 6 6.69 -22.03 -5.74
N VAL A 7 7.19 -21.17 -6.62
CA VAL A 7 8.44 -21.39 -7.35
C VAL A 7 9.58 -21.22 -6.34
N ARG A 8 10.08 -22.33 -5.80
CA ARG A 8 11.20 -22.30 -4.84
C ARG A 8 12.47 -21.82 -5.54
N GLY A 9 13.12 -20.80 -4.97
CA GLY A 9 14.46 -20.36 -5.36
C GLY A 9 14.59 -18.95 -5.95
N LEU A 10 13.53 -18.13 -5.89
CA LEU A 10 13.65 -16.71 -6.26
C LEU A 10 14.23 -15.91 -5.10
N SER A 11 15.29 -15.14 -5.35
CA SER A 11 15.83 -14.14 -4.41
C SER A 11 15.09 -12.79 -4.47
N VAL A 12 13.94 -12.78 -5.14
CA VAL A 12 13.18 -11.57 -5.47
C VAL A 12 11.97 -11.49 -4.54
N PRO A 13 11.61 -10.30 -4.04
CA PRO A 13 10.38 -10.10 -3.29
C PRO A 13 9.13 -10.63 -3.98
N GLU A 14 8.25 -11.28 -3.22
CA GLU A 14 6.94 -11.73 -3.68
C GLU A 14 5.88 -10.68 -3.30
N ILE A 15 4.98 -10.34 -4.24
CA ILE A 15 3.83 -9.48 -3.96
C ILE A 15 2.54 -10.21 -4.29
N HIS A 16 1.61 -10.21 -3.33
CA HIS A 16 0.24 -10.67 -3.51
C HIS A 16 -0.70 -9.50 -3.27
N ALA A 17 -1.61 -9.25 -4.21
CA ALA A 17 -2.60 -8.19 -4.09
C ALA A 17 -4.01 -8.73 -4.32
N VAL A 18 -4.97 -8.24 -3.53
CA VAL A 18 -6.40 -8.45 -3.72
C VAL A 18 -7.06 -7.08 -3.65
N SER A 19 -7.86 -6.74 -4.65
CA SER A 19 -8.72 -5.55 -4.64
C SER A 19 -10.14 -5.96 -5.01
N ARG A 20 -11.10 -5.56 -4.18
CA ARG A 20 -12.54 -5.83 -4.33
C ARG A 20 -13.27 -4.49 -4.29
N PRO A 21 -13.69 -3.95 -5.44
CA PRO A 21 -14.43 -2.70 -5.45
C PRO A 21 -15.86 -2.94 -4.93
N ALA A 22 -16.37 -2.05 -4.08
CA ALA A 22 -17.76 -2.07 -3.62
C ALA A 22 -18.73 -1.53 -4.67
N ARG A 23 -18.23 -0.81 -5.68
CA ARG A 23 -19.03 -0.18 -6.75
C ARG A 23 -18.38 -0.40 -8.13
N ALA A 24 -19.03 0.11 -9.18
CA ALA A 24 -18.49 0.06 -10.55
C ALA A 24 -17.15 0.81 -10.72
N PHE A 25 -16.86 1.77 -9.84
CA PHE A 25 -15.62 2.55 -9.82
C PHE A 25 -15.10 2.64 -8.39
N THR A 26 -13.81 2.38 -8.21
CA THR A 26 -13.11 2.42 -6.92
C THR A 26 -12.22 3.66 -6.79
N GLY A 27 -12.09 4.16 -5.56
CA GLY A 27 -11.09 5.17 -5.17
C GLY A 27 -9.74 4.56 -4.78
N ASP A 28 -9.75 3.30 -4.34
CA ASP A 28 -8.55 2.55 -4.00
C ASP A 28 -7.67 2.32 -5.23
N PHE A 29 -6.36 2.35 -4.99
CA PHE A 29 -5.37 1.79 -5.90
C PHE A 29 -4.32 1.00 -5.16
N TYR A 30 -3.77 0.04 -5.88
CA TYR A 30 -2.45 -0.49 -5.61
C TYR A 30 -1.58 -0.37 -6.85
N PHE A 31 -0.27 -0.36 -6.64
CA PHE A 31 0.74 -0.28 -7.70
C PHE A 31 1.89 -1.20 -7.35
N THR A 32 2.48 -1.85 -8.35
CA THR A 32 3.70 -2.64 -8.20
C THR A 32 4.56 -2.51 -9.45
N HIS A 33 5.86 -2.30 -9.29
CA HIS A 33 6.78 -2.23 -10.42
C HIS A 33 8.16 -2.74 -10.01
N ARG A 34 8.80 -3.53 -10.86
CA ARG A 34 10.14 -4.04 -10.62
C ARG A 34 11.14 -3.25 -11.45
N GLU A 35 12.04 -2.54 -10.79
CA GLU A 35 13.12 -1.78 -11.43
C GLU A 35 14.47 -2.25 -10.86
N GLY A 36 15.24 -2.98 -11.67
CA GLY A 36 16.51 -3.58 -11.26
C GLY A 36 16.39 -4.49 -10.03
N ALA A 37 17.07 -4.12 -8.94
CA ALA A 37 17.08 -4.85 -7.66
C ALA A 37 15.96 -4.43 -6.70
N ARG A 38 15.04 -3.55 -7.14
CA ARG A 38 14.00 -2.94 -6.30
C ARG A 38 12.61 -3.35 -6.77
N THR A 39 11.81 -3.87 -5.86
CA THR A 39 10.37 -4.04 -6.08
C THR A 39 9.64 -2.89 -5.42
N TRP A 40 9.15 -1.96 -6.24
CA TRP A 40 8.29 -0.86 -5.82
C TRP A 40 6.87 -1.33 -5.59
N PHE A 41 6.22 -0.72 -4.61
CA PHE A 41 4.82 -0.92 -4.32
C PHE A 41 4.19 0.38 -3.82
N ALA A 42 2.89 0.53 -4.05
CA ALA A 42 2.08 1.54 -3.39
C ALA A 42 0.66 1.01 -3.13
N LEU A 43 0.00 1.61 -2.15
CA LEU A 43 -1.41 1.45 -1.85
C LEU A 43 -1.94 2.81 -1.44
N GLY A 44 -3.12 3.21 -1.90
CA GLY A 44 -3.76 4.43 -1.43
C GLY A 44 -5.22 4.50 -1.80
N ASP A 45 -5.88 5.53 -1.30
CA ASP A 45 -7.29 5.82 -1.57
C ASP A 45 -7.46 7.31 -1.90
N VAL A 46 -8.31 7.59 -2.88
CA VAL A 46 -8.68 8.93 -3.33
C VAL A 46 -9.99 9.34 -2.70
N ALA A 47 -9.96 10.45 -1.94
CA ALA A 47 -11.16 11.00 -1.33
C ALA A 47 -12.26 11.34 -2.35
N GLY A 48 -13.44 10.77 -2.13
CA GLY A 48 -14.58 10.87 -3.02
C GLY A 48 -15.03 9.49 -3.48
N LYS A 49 -16.05 9.43 -4.35
CA LYS A 49 -16.55 8.15 -4.88
C LYS A 49 -16.88 8.29 -6.37
N GLY A 50 -16.94 7.15 -7.06
CA GLY A 50 -17.35 7.06 -8.46
C GLY A 50 -16.28 7.52 -9.44
N LEU A 51 -16.70 7.84 -10.66
CA LEU A 51 -15.81 8.17 -11.77
C LEU A 51 -14.76 9.25 -11.47
N PRO A 52 -15.07 10.37 -10.76
CA PRO A 52 -14.06 11.38 -10.49
C PRO A 52 -12.91 10.92 -9.58
N ALA A 53 -13.16 9.98 -8.66
CA ALA A 53 -12.12 9.38 -7.83
C ALA A 53 -11.29 8.40 -8.65
N ALA A 54 -11.95 7.55 -9.46
CA ALA A 54 -11.27 6.60 -10.35
C ALA A 54 -10.36 7.26 -11.40
N ILE A 55 -10.71 8.46 -11.90
CA ILE A 55 -9.83 9.22 -12.82
C ILE A 55 -8.55 9.65 -12.11
N VAL A 56 -8.67 10.23 -10.91
CA VAL A 56 -7.50 10.66 -10.12
C VAL A 56 -6.65 9.45 -9.76
N MET A 57 -7.30 8.34 -9.38
CA MET A 57 -6.63 7.08 -9.10
C MET A 57 -5.79 6.60 -10.30
N ALA A 58 -6.36 6.59 -11.51
CA ALA A 58 -5.64 6.22 -12.73
C ALA A 58 -4.45 7.17 -13.01
N MET A 59 -4.64 8.47 -12.79
CA MET A 59 -3.56 9.45 -12.92
C MET A 59 -2.42 9.21 -11.92
N ILE A 60 -2.74 8.75 -10.70
CA ILE A 60 -1.73 8.38 -9.70
C ILE A 60 -0.92 7.17 -10.18
N GLN A 61 -1.59 6.12 -10.66
CA GLN A 61 -0.91 4.91 -11.14
C GLN A 61 0.04 5.18 -12.31
N GLU A 62 -0.43 5.93 -13.31
CA GLU A 62 0.40 6.32 -14.46
C GLU A 62 1.59 7.19 -14.04
N GLU A 63 1.37 8.14 -13.13
CA GLU A 63 2.45 9.01 -12.66
C GLU A 63 3.50 8.25 -11.84
N LEU A 64 3.07 7.25 -11.05
CA LEU A 64 3.98 6.35 -10.36
C LEU A 64 4.80 5.52 -11.36
N GLU A 65 4.15 4.93 -12.36
CA GLU A 65 4.82 4.15 -13.41
C GLU A 65 5.88 5.00 -14.13
N LEU A 66 5.51 6.17 -14.63
CA LEU A 66 6.41 7.09 -15.33
C LEU A 66 7.63 7.47 -14.48
N ARG A 67 7.42 7.77 -13.19
CA ARG A 67 8.50 8.21 -12.29
C ARG A 67 9.42 7.08 -11.87
N ILE A 68 8.91 5.86 -11.73
CA ILE A 68 9.68 4.71 -11.27
C ILE A 68 10.44 4.09 -12.46
N ALA A 69 9.80 3.91 -13.60
CA ALA A 69 10.44 3.38 -14.82
C ALA A 69 11.53 4.30 -15.37
N SER A 70 11.42 5.62 -15.14
CA SER A 70 12.47 6.58 -15.55
C SER A 70 13.62 6.70 -14.55
N CYS A 71 13.66 5.88 -13.50
CA CYS A 71 14.57 6.12 -12.40
C CYS A 71 15.89 5.35 -12.50
N ALA A 72 16.99 6.09 -12.66
CA ALA A 72 18.33 5.57 -12.39
C ALA A 72 18.49 5.33 -10.88
N SER A 73 18.41 4.06 -10.48
CA SER A 73 18.42 3.43 -9.13
C SER A 73 18.88 4.24 -7.90
N ALA A 74 19.89 5.10 -7.95
CA ALA A 74 20.37 5.85 -6.78
C ALA A 74 19.50 7.06 -6.37
N ALA A 75 18.69 7.63 -7.29
CA ALA A 75 17.95 8.87 -7.05
C ALA A 75 16.44 8.70 -6.74
N CYS A 76 15.90 7.49 -6.81
CA CYS A 76 14.50 7.23 -6.42
C CYS A 76 14.39 6.81 -4.97
N ASP A 77 14.26 7.81 -4.13
CA ASP A 77 13.81 7.69 -2.74
C ASP A 77 12.27 7.85 -2.68
N PRO A 78 11.53 7.04 -1.90
CA PRO A 78 10.08 7.14 -1.79
C PRO A 78 9.57 8.53 -1.39
N ALA A 79 10.23 9.26 -0.49
CA ALA A 79 9.79 10.62 -0.13
C ALA A 79 9.95 11.59 -1.31
N THR A 80 11.03 11.45 -2.09
CA THR A 80 11.19 12.23 -3.32
C THR A 80 10.12 11.92 -4.35
N THR A 81 9.78 10.64 -4.56
CA THR A 81 8.69 10.21 -5.44
C THR A 81 7.33 10.71 -4.95
N THR A 82 7.08 10.68 -3.64
CA THR A 82 5.85 11.19 -3.01
C THR A 82 5.67 12.68 -3.25
N ARG A 83 6.73 13.48 -3.03
CA ARG A 83 6.71 14.93 -3.28
C ARG A 83 6.39 15.23 -4.74
N ARG A 84 7.03 14.49 -5.63
CA ARG A 84 6.84 14.56 -7.07
C ARG A 84 5.40 14.24 -7.49
N LEU A 85 4.85 13.15 -6.97
CA LEU A 85 3.44 12.79 -7.16
C LEU A 85 2.51 13.91 -6.63
N HIS A 86 2.80 14.46 -5.45
CA HIS A 86 2.05 15.58 -4.90
C HIS A 86 2.08 16.83 -5.81
N GLU A 87 3.25 17.21 -6.32
CA GLU A 87 3.42 18.36 -7.21
C GLU A 87 2.64 18.21 -8.52
N PHE A 88 2.53 16.98 -9.02
CA PHE A 88 1.68 16.66 -10.17
C PHE A 88 0.19 16.74 -9.85
N LEU A 89 -0.25 16.18 -8.73
CA LEU A 89 -1.66 16.10 -8.36
C LEU A 89 -2.24 17.42 -7.85
N ALA A 90 -1.50 18.16 -7.03
CA ALA A 90 -2.00 19.35 -6.33
C ALA A 90 -2.69 20.40 -7.24
N PRO A 91 -2.16 20.74 -8.44
CA PRO A 91 -2.84 21.68 -9.34
C PRO A 91 -4.06 21.07 -10.07
N LEU A 92 -4.20 19.75 -10.09
CA LEU A 92 -5.27 19.03 -10.79
C LEU A 92 -6.45 18.69 -9.87
N LEU A 93 -6.22 18.67 -8.56
CA LEU A 93 -7.24 18.33 -7.57
C LEU A 93 -8.07 19.57 -7.16
N PRO A 94 -9.41 19.45 -7.09
CA PRO A 94 -10.25 20.43 -6.39
C PRO A 94 -9.81 20.61 -4.93
N ARG A 95 -10.06 21.78 -4.35
CA ARG A 95 -9.67 22.11 -2.95
C ARG A 95 -10.18 21.13 -1.88
N ASN A 96 -11.22 20.36 -2.18
CA ASN A 96 -11.83 19.38 -1.29
C ASN A 96 -11.50 17.92 -1.68
N ARG A 97 -10.48 17.70 -2.51
CA ARG A 97 -10.04 16.35 -2.91
C ARG A 97 -8.58 16.16 -2.55
N PHE A 98 -8.29 14.98 -1.99
CA PHE A 98 -6.97 14.58 -1.55
C PHE A 98 -6.85 13.06 -1.73
N ALA A 99 -5.65 12.53 -1.59
CA ALA A 99 -5.41 11.10 -1.58
C ALA A 99 -4.54 10.71 -0.39
N THR A 100 -4.83 9.57 0.20
CA THR A 100 -3.92 8.88 1.10
C THR A 100 -3.02 7.97 0.27
N ALA A 101 -1.78 7.75 0.70
CA ALA A 101 -0.92 6.75 0.06
C ALA A 101 0.16 6.21 1.00
N VAL A 102 0.46 4.94 0.87
CA VAL A 102 1.75 4.34 1.25
C VAL A 102 2.49 4.02 -0.02
N LEU A 103 3.76 4.39 -0.11
CA LEU A 103 4.63 3.95 -1.19
C LEU A 103 6.01 3.60 -0.67
N GLY A 104 6.64 2.63 -1.32
CA GLY A 104 7.97 2.20 -0.95
C GLY A 104 8.57 1.25 -1.98
N HIS A 105 9.76 0.80 -1.66
CA HIS A 105 10.38 -0.32 -2.36
C HIS A 105 11.03 -1.27 -1.37
N LEU A 106 11.06 -2.54 -1.74
CA LEU A 106 11.87 -3.57 -1.11
C LEU A 106 13.02 -3.93 -2.04
N ASP A 107 14.24 -3.76 -1.56
CA ASP A 107 15.46 -4.18 -2.23
C ASP A 107 15.66 -5.70 -2.02
N ASP A 108 16.32 -6.38 -2.97
CA ASP A 108 16.59 -7.83 -2.88
C ASP A 108 17.39 -8.24 -1.63
N ASP A 109 18.16 -7.31 -1.06
CA ASP A 109 18.89 -7.54 0.18
C ASP A 109 17.98 -7.50 1.43
N GLY A 110 16.70 -7.19 1.26
CA GLY A 110 15.70 -7.04 2.33
C GLY A 110 15.58 -5.63 2.91
N THR A 111 16.24 -4.63 2.32
CA THR A 111 16.08 -3.23 2.74
C THR A 111 14.74 -2.70 2.25
N LEU A 112 13.84 -2.44 3.19
CA LEU A 112 12.58 -1.76 2.95
C LEU A 112 12.78 -0.25 3.16
N THR A 113 12.45 0.55 2.15
CA THR A 113 12.32 2.01 2.28
C THR A 113 10.89 2.42 1.95
N ILE A 114 10.23 3.16 2.83
CA ILE A 114 8.79 3.42 2.75
C ILE A 114 8.40 4.81 3.27
N VAL A 115 7.34 5.37 2.69
CA VAL A 115 6.66 6.57 3.15
C VAL A 115 5.19 6.25 3.35
N ASN A 116 4.61 6.80 4.41
CA ASN A 116 3.16 6.80 4.60
C ASN A 116 2.66 8.25 4.60
N ALA A 117 2.00 8.64 3.50
CA ALA A 117 1.33 9.91 3.27
C ALA A 117 -0.13 9.88 3.78
N GLY A 118 -0.29 9.54 5.06
CA GLY A 118 -1.56 9.62 5.78
C GLY A 118 -2.57 8.51 5.49
N HIS A 119 -2.10 7.38 4.95
CA HIS A 119 -2.92 6.18 4.76
C HIS A 119 -2.85 5.25 5.99
N CYS A 120 -3.65 4.18 5.98
CA CYS A 120 -3.65 3.15 7.01
C CYS A 120 -2.22 2.64 7.28
N PRO A 121 -1.77 2.56 8.55
CA PRO A 121 -0.41 2.15 8.89
C PRO A 121 -0.12 0.71 8.42
N PRO A 122 0.84 0.48 7.51
CA PRO A 122 1.22 -0.89 7.13
C PRO A 122 1.67 -1.70 8.33
N LEU A 123 1.32 -2.99 8.32
CA LEU A 123 1.72 -3.95 9.35
C LEU A 123 2.96 -4.72 8.87
N LEU A 124 4.06 -4.56 9.59
CA LEU A 124 5.26 -5.35 9.43
C LEU A 124 5.18 -6.59 10.33
N ALA A 125 4.81 -7.71 9.73
CA ALA A 125 4.68 -9.01 10.36
C ALA A 125 6.04 -9.70 10.41
N ARG A 126 6.50 -9.99 11.63
CA ARG A 126 7.77 -10.69 11.88
C ARG A 126 7.58 -12.20 11.84
N ALA A 127 8.64 -12.91 11.48
CA ALA A 127 8.69 -14.37 11.55
C ALA A 127 8.37 -14.94 12.95
N ASP A 128 8.68 -14.18 14.01
CA ASP A 128 8.42 -14.56 15.40
C ASP A 128 7.01 -14.22 15.92
N GLY A 129 6.12 -13.74 15.04
CA GLY A 129 4.74 -13.40 15.38
C GLY A 129 4.54 -11.98 15.91
N ARG A 130 5.61 -11.19 16.09
CA ARG A 130 5.46 -9.76 16.38
C ARG A 130 4.89 -9.02 15.16
N VAL A 131 4.11 -7.97 15.42
CA VAL A 131 3.58 -7.10 14.37
C VAL A 131 3.89 -5.65 14.75
N GLU A 132 4.55 -4.92 13.85
CA GLU A 132 4.91 -3.52 14.02
C GLU A 132 4.10 -2.65 13.04
N GLU A 133 3.55 -1.52 13.51
CA GLU A 133 2.89 -0.55 12.65
C GLU A 133 3.87 0.49 12.08
N LEU A 134 3.76 0.78 10.79
CA LEU A 134 4.51 1.84 10.12
C LEU A 134 3.62 3.07 9.94
N GLY A 135 3.55 3.90 10.99
CA GLY A 135 2.74 5.11 11.01
C GLY A 135 3.09 6.14 9.93
N SER A 136 2.23 7.15 9.79
CA SER A 136 2.40 8.26 8.85
C SER A 136 3.75 8.97 9.05
N THR A 137 4.41 9.28 7.93
CA THR A 137 5.68 10.01 7.87
C THR A 137 5.56 11.36 7.17
N GLY A 138 4.32 11.76 6.89
CA GLY A 138 3.97 13.05 6.31
C GLY A 138 2.47 13.13 5.97
N PRO A 139 2.00 14.31 5.56
CA PRO A 139 0.57 14.59 5.35
C PRO A 139 -0.02 13.85 4.14
N LEU A 140 -1.34 13.94 3.98
CA LEU A 140 -2.04 13.45 2.79
C LEU A 140 -1.60 14.20 1.53
N LEU A 141 -1.74 13.55 0.38
CA LEU A 141 -1.46 14.14 -0.92
C LEU A 141 -2.55 15.15 -1.29
N GLY A 142 -2.15 16.37 -1.68
CA GLY A 142 -3.04 17.37 -2.28
C GLY A 142 -3.68 18.34 -1.29
N ILE A 143 -3.47 18.15 0.02
CA ILE A 143 -4.12 18.97 1.05
C ILE A 143 -3.30 20.20 1.49
N LEU A 144 -1.99 20.06 1.64
CA LEU A 144 -1.09 21.16 2.04
C LEU A 144 -0.36 21.72 0.80
N PRO A 145 -0.01 23.01 0.79
CA PRO A 145 0.69 23.63 -0.34
C PRO A 145 2.18 23.25 -0.43
N CYS A 146 2.84 22.99 0.70
CA CYS A 146 4.27 22.64 0.75
C CYS A 146 4.53 21.49 1.75
N PRO A 147 3.95 20.31 1.52
CA PRO A 147 4.11 19.15 2.40
C PRO A 147 5.53 18.58 2.36
N ARG A 148 5.90 17.89 3.45
CA ARG A 148 7.16 17.15 3.55
C ARG A 148 6.88 15.74 4.02
N TRP A 149 7.57 14.79 3.43
CA TRP A 149 7.57 13.37 3.82
C TRP A 149 8.98 12.93 4.14
N SER A 150 9.10 11.94 5.01
CA SER A 150 10.38 11.31 5.35
C SER A 150 10.31 9.82 5.07
N SER A 151 11.28 9.31 4.31
CA SER A 151 11.43 7.87 4.11
C SER A 151 11.90 7.20 5.40
N VAL A 152 11.23 6.11 5.76
CA VAL A 152 11.62 5.25 6.87
C VAL A 152 12.24 3.98 6.30
N LYS A 153 13.36 3.57 6.88
CA LYS A 153 14.03 2.32 6.54
C LYS A 153 13.75 1.24 7.58
N ARG A 154 13.51 0.03 7.11
CA ARG A 154 13.40 -1.19 7.91
C ARG A 154 14.12 -2.33 7.19
N ARG A 155 14.48 -3.36 7.94
CA ARG A 155 14.95 -4.62 7.37
C ARG A 155 13.80 -5.62 7.43
N LEU A 156 13.51 -6.27 6.30
CA LEU A 156 12.68 -7.46 6.22
C LEU A 156 13.60 -8.66 6.18
N GLU A 157 13.52 -9.50 7.20
CA GLU A 157 14.24 -10.78 7.21
C GLU A 157 13.45 -11.84 6.42
N PRO A 158 14.10 -12.93 5.96
CA PRO A 158 13.38 -14.02 5.32
C PRO A 158 12.25 -14.53 6.22
N GLY A 159 11.03 -14.64 5.65
CA GLY A 159 9.83 -15.02 6.40
C GLY A 159 9.06 -13.87 7.07
N ASP A 160 9.60 -12.64 7.06
CA ASP A 160 8.85 -11.42 7.37
C ASP A 160 7.92 -11.03 6.20
N ALA A 161 6.85 -10.30 6.50
CA ALA A 161 5.93 -9.76 5.52
C ALA A 161 5.54 -8.32 5.86
N LEU A 162 5.39 -7.48 4.85
CA LEU A 162 4.73 -6.17 4.96
C LEU A 162 3.30 -6.31 4.41
N VAL A 163 2.32 -5.91 5.20
CA VAL A 163 0.91 -5.91 4.82
C VAL A 163 0.41 -4.47 4.73
N LEU A 164 -0.01 -4.07 3.54
CA LEU A 164 -0.71 -2.82 3.28
C LEU A 164 -2.20 -3.14 3.11
N TYR A 165 -3.07 -2.28 3.62
CA TYR A 165 -4.52 -2.47 3.58
C TYR A 165 -5.22 -1.11 3.52
N SER A 166 -6.36 -1.05 2.82
CA SER A 166 -7.29 0.08 2.90
C SER A 166 -8.18 -0.04 4.13
N ASP A 167 -8.81 1.06 4.53
CA ASP A 167 -9.76 1.10 5.65
C ASP A 167 -10.93 0.13 5.47
N GLY A 168 -11.36 -0.14 4.24
CA GLY A 168 -12.38 -1.16 3.95
C GLY A 168 -12.04 -2.56 4.47
N VAL A 169 -10.77 -2.90 4.71
CA VAL A 169 -10.40 -4.15 5.40
C VAL A 169 -10.77 -4.09 6.88
N THR A 170 -10.49 -2.98 7.55
CA THR A 170 -10.72 -2.82 8.99
C THR A 170 -12.17 -2.47 9.32
N GLU A 171 -12.88 -1.82 8.40
CA GLU A 171 -14.31 -1.51 8.52
C GLU A 171 -15.21 -2.69 8.08
N ALA A 172 -14.63 -3.76 7.52
CA ALA A 172 -15.39 -4.96 7.20
C ALA A 172 -15.88 -5.65 8.47
N THR A 173 -17.12 -6.16 8.45
CA THR A 173 -17.69 -6.88 9.59
C THR A 173 -17.38 -8.37 9.53
N ILE A 174 -17.24 -9.00 10.70
CA ILE A 174 -17.02 -10.46 10.79
C ILE A 174 -18.38 -11.14 10.95
N ASP A 175 -18.78 -11.96 9.98
CA ASP A 175 -20.07 -12.69 9.98
C ASP A 175 -21.29 -11.80 10.29
N GLY A 176 -21.32 -10.58 9.73
CA GLY A 176 -22.36 -9.57 9.97
C GLY A 176 -22.39 -8.97 11.39
N GLY A 177 -21.34 -9.21 12.18
CA GLY A 177 -21.17 -8.73 13.55
C GLY A 177 -20.42 -7.40 13.66
N GLU A 178 -19.42 -7.34 14.53
CA GLU A 178 -18.58 -6.15 14.72
C GLU A 178 -17.56 -5.98 13.59
N GLU A 179 -17.11 -4.74 13.37
CA GLU A 179 -16.01 -4.43 12.47
C GLU A 179 -14.73 -5.13 12.94
N LEU A 180 -13.93 -5.64 11.99
CA LEU A 180 -12.66 -6.31 12.26
C LEU A 180 -11.71 -5.41 13.08
N GLY A 181 -11.69 -4.12 12.74
CA GLY A 181 -10.79 -3.14 13.31
C GLY A 181 -9.31 -3.42 13.01
N VAL A 182 -8.46 -2.47 13.37
CA VAL A 182 -7.00 -2.61 13.21
C VAL A 182 -6.47 -3.76 14.09
N GLU A 183 -6.99 -3.92 15.30
CA GLU A 183 -6.53 -4.95 16.23
C GLU A 183 -6.88 -6.36 15.74
N GLY A 184 -8.10 -6.58 15.24
CA GLY A 184 -8.48 -7.87 14.66
C GLY A 184 -7.64 -8.22 13.42
N LEU A 185 -7.35 -7.23 12.57
CA LEU A 185 -6.42 -7.43 11.45
C LEU A 185 -5.00 -7.78 11.94
N ARG A 186 -4.50 -7.09 12.96
CA ARG A 186 -3.19 -7.34 13.58
C ARG A 186 -3.09 -8.76 14.12
N GLU A 187 -4.14 -9.26 14.78
CA GLU A 187 -4.21 -10.63 15.28
C GLU A 187 -4.20 -11.66 14.15
N ARG A 188 -5.01 -11.45 13.09
CA ARG A 188 -5.03 -12.34 11.90
C ARG A 188 -3.65 -12.39 11.22
N VAL A 189 -2.98 -11.25 11.12
CA VAL A 189 -1.61 -11.15 10.58
C VAL A 189 -0.62 -11.91 11.45
N ALA A 190 -0.67 -11.73 12.78
CA ALA A 190 0.22 -12.43 13.72
C ALA A 190 0.04 -13.96 13.64
N ARG A 191 -1.21 -14.42 13.44
CA ARG A 191 -1.56 -15.85 13.31
C ARG A 191 -1.35 -16.42 11.91
N ARG A 192 -0.99 -15.58 10.93
CA ARG A 192 -0.84 -15.95 9.51
C ARG A 192 -2.10 -16.57 8.91
N GLU A 193 -3.26 -16.09 9.34
CA GLU A 193 -4.56 -16.51 8.85
C GLU A 193 -4.87 -15.91 7.47
N ASN A 194 -5.94 -16.39 6.85
CA ASN A 194 -6.46 -15.73 5.65
C ASN A 194 -7.11 -14.40 6.06
N LEU A 195 -6.48 -13.30 5.66
CA LEU A 195 -6.83 -11.97 6.14
C LEU A 195 -8.26 -11.53 5.76
N LEU A 196 -8.79 -12.05 4.64
CA LEU A 196 -10.10 -11.67 4.11
C LEU A 196 -11.20 -12.72 4.33
N ASP A 197 -10.92 -13.78 5.10
CA ASP A 197 -11.90 -14.85 5.34
C ASP A 197 -13.00 -14.41 6.30
N GLY A 198 -14.25 -14.78 6.00
CA GLY A 198 -15.42 -14.42 6.80
C GLY A 198 -15.70 -12.91 6.94
N LEU A 199 -15.12 -12.07 6.05
CA LEU A 199 -15.36 -10.63 6.06
C LEU A 199 -16.49 -10.24 5.11
N ASP A 200 -17.48 -9.54 5.65
CA ASP A 200 -18.53 -8.86 4.92
C ASP A 200 -18.12 -7.40 4.66
N THR A 201 -17.94 -7.05 3.39
CA THR A 201 -17.34 -5.77 2.98
C THR A 201 -18.39 -4.80 2.48
N HIS A 202 -18.33 -3.55 2.94
CA HIS A 202 -19.28 -2.49 2.54
C HIS A 202 -18.65 -1.33 1.76
N ASP A 203 -17.31 -1.25 1.75
CA ASP A 203 -16.54 -0.31 0.92
C ASP A 203 -15.47 -1.06 0.10
N ASP A 204 -14.70 -0.31 -0.68
CA ASP A 204 -13.59 -0.86 -1.46
C ASP A 204 -12.55 -1.53 -0.53
N VAL A 205 -12.18 -2.76 -0.84
CA VAL A 205 -11.21 -3.52 -0.04
C VAL A 205 -9.99 -3.81 -0.87
N THR A 206 -8.85 -3.24 -0.47
CA THR A 206 -7.57 -3.50 -1.11
C THR A 206 -6.53 -3.91 -0.08
N LEU A 207 -5.87 -5.03 -0.35
CA LEU A 207 -4.85 -5.62 0.49
C LEU A 207 -3.65 -6.03 -0.37
N VAL A 208 -2.45 -5.61 0.04
CA VAL A 208 -1.17 -5.93 -0.62
C VAL A 208 -0.21 -6.51 0.40
N VAL A 209 0.31 -7.70 0.12
CA VAL A 209 1.30 -8.38 0.96
C VAL A 209 2.61 -8.46 0.18
N VAL A 210 3.66 -7.84 0.73
CA VAL A 210 5.03 -7.90 0.21
C VAL A 210 5.84 -8.82 1.11
N ARG A 211 6.42 -9.88 0.57
CA ARG A 211 7.21 -10.87 1.31
C ARG A 211 8.63 -10.94 0.83
N ARG A 212 9.53 -11.21 1.77
CA ARG A 212 10.86 -11.71 1.45
C ARG A 212 10.84 -13.24 1.53
N PRO A 213 11.18 -13.95 0.44
CA PRO A 213 11.20 -15.41 0.41
C PRO A 213 12.28 -16.00 1.34
#